data_AF-A0A9Q6A3B2-F1
#
_entry.id   AF-A0A9Q6A3B2-F1
#
_cell.length_a   1.000
_cell.length_b   1.000
_cell.length_c   1.000
_cell.angle_alpha   90.00
_cell.angle_beta   90.00
_cell.angle_gamma   90.00
#
_symmetry.space_group_name_H-M   'P 1'
#
loop_
_entity.id
_entity.type
_entity.pdbx_description
1 polymer ?
#
loop_
_entity_poly.entity_id
_entity_poly.type
_entity_poly.pdbx_seq_one_letter_code
_entity_poly.pdbx_strand_id
1 'polypeptide(L)'
;MFTVKQIINNATSLYEAKEITVARPGSEQWRQAFALADELDVMAPDIIEHIPMSYEDQDMTKPVGDEHQLTVERTGANRADCIAIICSGIPSPAFPDIHELGGVGYQFLYKGDQIYITNSHGATIETVK
;
A
#
# COMPACT_ATOMS: atom_id res chain seq x y z
N MET A 1 10.37 12.18 -9.24
CA MET A 1 10.33 10.82 -9.81
C MET A 1 11.45 10.03 -9.17
N PHE A 2 11.11 8.82 -8.72
CA PHE A 2 11.98 7.89 -8.02
C PHE A 2 12.06 6.59 -8.81
N THR A 3 13.25 5.99 -8.86
CA THR A 3 13.38 4.61 -9.31
C THR A 3 13.35 3.72 -8.07
N VAL A 4 12.46 2.72 -8.10
CA VAL A 4 12.27 1.79 -7.00
C VAL A 4 12.75 0.43 -7.46
N LYS A 5 13.68 -0.14 -6.70
CA LYS A 5 14.07 -1.55 -6.79
C LYS A 5 13.55 -2.27 -5.58
N GLN A 6 12.76 -3.30 -5.82
CA GLN A 6 12.15 -4.12 -4.79
C GLN A 6 12.57 -5.57 -4.99
N ILE A 7 12.99 -6.21 -3.90
CA ILE A 7 13.37 -7.62 -3.86
C ILE A 7 12.48 -8.29 -2.82
N ILE A 8 11.54 -9.11 -3.27
CA ILE A 8 10.57 -9.82 -2.41
C ILE A 8 10.49 -11.26 -2.88
N ASN A 9 10.52 -12.22 -1.95
CA ASN A 9 10.40 -13.65 -2.27
C ASN A 9 11.35 -14.11 -3.41
N ASN A 10 12.59 -13.59 -3.40
CA ASN A 10 13.61 -13.84 -4.45
C ASN A 10 13.24 -13.35 -5.87
N ALA A 11 12.17 -12.58 -6.02
CA ALA A 11 11.83 -11.85 -7.23
C ALA A 11 12.32 -10.40 -7.12
N THR A 12 12.78 -9.84 -8.25
CA THR A 12 13.18 -8.42 -8.34
C THR A 12 12.21 -7.68 -9.24
N SER A 13 11.62 -6.61 -8.72
CA SER A 13 10.81 -5.65 -9.47
C SER A 13 11.55 -4.31 -9.57
N LEU A 14 11.51 -3.70 -10.75
CA LEU A 14 12.07 -2.39 -11.04
C LEU A 14 10.97 -1.52 -11.66
N TYR A 15 10.68 -0.38 -11.07
CA TYR A 15 9.67 0.55 -11.58
C TYR A 15 9.96 1.99 -11.20
N GLU A 16 9.27 2.92 -11.86
CA GLU A 16 9.32 4.33 -11.53
C GLU A 16 8.07 4.74 -10.75
N ALA A 17 8.26 5.59 -9.75
CA ALA A 17 7.18 6.14 -8.94
C ALA A 17 7.31 7.67 -8.89
N LYS A 18 6.20 8.40 -9.04
CA LYS A 18 6.20 9.86 -8.89
C LYS A 18 6.37 10.25 -7.43
N GLU A 19 5.67 9.52 -6.57
CA GLU A 19 5.68 9.59 -5.11
C GLU A 19 5.70 8.18 -4.55
N ILE A 20 6.22 8.04 -3.33
CA ILE A 20 6.23 6.77 -2.60
C ILE A 20 6.21 7.07 -1.11
N THR A 21 5.31 6.39 -0.40
CA THR A 21 5.21 6.48 1.05
C THR A 21 5.62 5.15 1.66
N VAL A 22 6.63 5.19 2.53
CA VAL A 22 7.11 4.03 3.29
C VAL A 22 6.72 4.21 4.74
N ALA A 23 5.65 3.55 5.18
CA ALA A 23 5.23 3.58 6.58
C ALA A 23 6.14 2.66 7.41
N ARG A 24 6.61 3.19 8.55
CA ARG A 24 7.43 2.46 9.53
C ARG A 24 6.63 2.20 10.81
N PRO A 25 7.02 1.21 11.63
CA PRO A 25 6.40 0.98 12.94
C PRO A 25 6.26 2.28 13.73
N GLY A 26 5.04 2.57 14.21
CA GLY A 26 4.69 3.77 14.97
C GLY A 26 4.14 4.94 14.15
N SER A 27 4.26 4.91 12.81
CA SER A 27 3.59 5.90 11.95
C SER A 27 2.07 5.73 11.96
N GLU A 28 1.34 6.76 11.51
CA GLU A 28 -0.12 6.70 11.39
C GLU A 28 -0.55 5.72 10.30
N GLN A 29 0.09 5.77 9.14
CA GLN A 29 -0.17 4.88 8.01
C GLN A 29 0.05 3.42 8.39
N TRP A 30 1.07 3.13 9.22
CA TRP A 30 1.28 1.79 9.76
C TRP A 30 0.10 1.32 10.61
N ARG A 31 -0.40 2.19 11.50
CA ARG A 31 -1.56 1.87 12.35
C ARG A 31 -2.82 1.66 11.51
N GLN A 32 -3.06 2.50 10.51
CA GLN A 32 -4.21 2.40 9.61
C GLN A 32 -4.19 1.10 8.79
N ALA A 33 -3.05 0.77 8.19
CA ALA A 33 -2.90 -0.44 7.39
C ALA A 33 -3.14 -1.71 8.22
N PHE A 34 -2.64 -1.75 9.45
CA PHE A 34 -2.87 -2.88 10.34
C PHE A 34 -4.29 -2.92 10.93
N ALA A 35 -4.91 -1.78 11.19
CA ALA A 35 -6.31 -1.72 11.58
C ALA A 35 -7.21 -2.30 10.47
N LEU A 36 -6.93 -1.95 9.21
CA LEU A 36 -7.65 -2.53 8.07
C LEU A 36 -7.38 -4.04 7.95
N ALA A 37 -6.15 -4.49 8.15
CA ALA A 37 -5.85 -5.93 8.18
C ALA A 37 -6.64 -6.66 9.29
N ASP A 38 -6.77 -6.05 10.47
CA ASP A 38 -7.56 -6.59 11.59
C ASP A 38 -9.06 -6.65 11.27
N GLU A 39 -9.60 -5.61 10.64
CA GLU A 39 -11.01 -5.56 10.19
C GLU A 39 -11.33 -6.65 9.14
N LEU A 40 -10.34 -7.00 8.32
CA LEU A 40 -10.46 -8.00 7.26
C LEU A 40 -10.05 -9.42 7.71
N ASP A 41 -9.73 -9.62 8.99
CA ASP A 41 -9.26 -10.88 9.58
C ASP A 41 -8.02 -11.47 8.87
N VAL A 42 -7.11 -10.59 8.42
CA VAL A 42 -5.88 -10.96 7.69
C VAL A 42 -4.69 -10.93 8.64
N MET A 43 -4.21 -12.11 9.04
CA MET A 43 -3.20 -12.23 10.09
C MET A 43 -1.79 -11.79 9.65
N ALA A 44 -1.38 -12.18 8.44
CA ALA A 44 -0.08 -11.84 7.85
C ALA A 44 -0.29 -11.23 6.45
N PRO A 45 -0.78 -9.98 6.36
CA PRO A 45 -1.11 -9.38 5.07
C PRO A 45 0.15 -9.23 4.22
N ASP A 46 0.08 -9.56 2.95
CA ASP A 46 1.08 -9.25 1.93
C ASP A 46 0.67 -7.99 1.16
N ILE A 47 -0.57 -8.01 0.66
CA ILE A 47 -1.20 -6.92 -0.08
C ILE A 47 -2.61 -6.74 0.44
N ILE A 48 -3.00 -5.48 0.66
CA ILE A 48 -4.38 -5.07 0.86
C ILE A 48 -4.67 -3.93 -0.09
N GLU A 49 -5.71 -4.07 -0.92
CA GLU A 49 -6.29 -2.96 -1.66
C GLU A 49 -7.75 -2.82 -1.26
N HIS A 50 -8.17 -1.59 -1.00
CA HIS A 50 -9.54 -1.28 -0.61
C HIS A 50 -9.99 0.02 -1.24
N ILE A 51 -11.01 -0.08 -2.10
CA ILE A 51 -11.73 1.04 -2.71
C ILE A 51 -13.16 0.99 -2.17
N PRO A 52 -13.52 1.87 -1.21
CA PRO A 52 -14.87 1.94 -0.68
C PRO A 52 -15.87 2.35 -1.75
N MET A 53 -17.11 1.88 -1.58
CA MET A 53 -18.22 2.33 -2.42
C MET A 53 -18.48 3.83 -2.23
N SER A 54 -18.53 4.57 -3.33
CA SER A 54 -18.92 5.97 -3.35
C SER A 54 -20.35 6.13 -3.85
N TYR A 55 -21.05 7.19 -3.44
CA TYR A 55 -22.43 7.47 -3.84
C TYR A 55 -22.61 8.94 -4.22
N GLU A 56 -23.45 9.20 -5.23
CA GLU A 56 -23.79 10.58 -5.66
C GLU A 56 -24.73 11.28 -4.67
N ASP A 57 -25.52 10.49 -3.93
CA ASP A 57 -26.59 10.95 -3.07
C ASP A 57 -26.37 10.55 -1.60
N GLN A 58 -26.89 11.38 -0.68
CA GLN A 58 -26.77 11.13 0.76
C GLN A 58 -27.53 9.88 1.22
N ASP A 59 -28.55 9.47 0.47
CA ASP A 59 -29.34 8.27 0.75
C ASP A 59 -28.63 6.97 0.30
N MET A 60 -27.44 7.07 -0.28
CA MET A 60 -26.59 5.94 -0.75
C MET A 60 -27.31 5.03 -1.75
N THR A 61 -28.11 5.60 -2.66
CA THR A 61 -28.89 4.82 -3.64
C THR A 61 -28.28 4.83 -5.04
N LYS A 62 -27.38 5.77 -5.33
CA LYS A 62 -26.73 5.96 -6.64
C LYS A 62 -25.23 5.74 -6.54
N PRO A 63 -24.78 4.49 -6.70
CA PRO A 63 -23.36 4.17 -6.64
C PRO A 63 -22.53 4.86 -7.73
N VAL A 64 -21.31 5.26 -7.37
CA VAL A 64 -20.28 5.83 -8.26
C VAL A 64 -19.06 4.91 -8.27
N GLY A 65 -18.77 4.33 -9.43
CA GLY A 65 -17.69 3.36 -9.58
C GLY A 65 -18.03 1.99 -8.99
N ASP A 66 -17.02 1.14 -8.87
CA ASP A 66 -17.13 -0.20 -8.32
C ASP A 66 -16.36 -0.28 -7.00
N GLU A 67 -16.99 -0.85 -5.97
CA GLU A 67 -16.28 -1.28 -4.76
C GLU A 67 -15.24 -2.34 -5.13
N HIS A 68 -14.07 -2.24 -4.53
CA HIS A 68 -13.02 -3.22 -4.70
C HIS A 68 -12.35 -3.56 -3.38
N GLN A 69 -12.21 -4.85 -3.10
CA GLN A 69 -11.44 -5.34 -1.98
C GLN A 69 -10.58 -6.52 -2.44
N LEU A 70 -9.28 -6.39 -2.22
CA LEU A 70 -8.30 -7.44 -2.46
C LEU A 70 -7.46 -7.60 -1.20
N THR A 71 -7.37 -8.84 -0.71
CA THR A 71 -6.48 -9.20 0.39
C THR A 71 -5.65 -10.41 -0.01
N VAL A 72 -4.35 -10.31 0.18
CA VAL A 72 -3.41 -11.41 -0.04
C VAL A 72 -2.65 -11.64 1.26
N GLU A 73 -2.52 -12.89 1.68
CA GLU A 73 -1.68 -13.26 2.83
C GLU A 73 -0.31 -13.75 2.39
N ARG A 74 0.72 -13.39 3.16
CA ARG A 74 2.09 -13.84 2.92
C ARG A 74 2.30 -15.20 3.57
N THR A 75 2.40 -16.24 2.74
CA THR A 75 2.70 -17.60 3.20
C THR A 75 3.98 -17.66 4.03
N GLY A 76 3.88 -18.19 5.25
CA GLY A 76 5.02 -18.40 6.14
C GLY A 76 5.57 -17.13 6.80
N ALA A 77 4.92 -15.99 6.65
CA ALA A 77 5.28 -14.77 7.37
C ALA A 77 4.57 -14.69 8.73
N ASN A 78 5.22 -14.01 9.67
CA ASN A 78 4.61 -13.59 10.91
C ASN A 78 4.46 -12.06 10.89
N ARG A 79 3.30 -11.55 11.32
CA ARG A 79 3.05 -10.09 11.44
C ARG A 79 4.15 -9.35 12.21
N ALA A 80 4.72 -9.97 13.24
CA ALA A 80 5.80 -9.38 14.04
C ALA A 80 7.10 -9.20 13.25
N ASP A 81 7.23 -9.85 12.10
CA ASP A 81 8.36 -9.70 11.18
C ASP A 81 8.11 -8.64 10.10
N CYS A 82 6.97 -7.95 10.10
CA CYS A 82 6.74 -6.81 9.23
C CYS A 82 7.70 -5.66 9.63
N ILE A 83 8.36 -5.06 8.65
CA ILE A 83 9.40 -4.03 8.84
C ILE A 83 9.05 -2.67 8.22
N ALA A 84 8.17 -2.67 7.23
CA ALA A 84 7.67 -1.47 6.55
C ALA A 84 6.44 -1.80 5.73
N ILE A 85 5.69 -0.77 5.34
CA ILE A 85 4.54 -0.89 4.45
C ILE A 85 4.71 0.16 3.35
N ILE A 86 4.58 -0.24 2.09
CA ILE A 86 4.43 0.71 0.98
C ILE A 86 2.95 1.09 0.93
N CYS A 87 2.69 2.40 1.02
CA CYS A 87 1.36 2.95 0.95
C CYS A 87 1.18 3.65 -0.41
N SER A 88 0.09 3.32 -1.09
CA SER A 88 -0.35 3.99 -2.31
C SER A 88 -1.78 4.48 -2.14
N GLY A 89 -2.06 5.70 -2.64
CA GLY A 89 -3.41 6.19 -2.79
C GLY A 89 -3.97 5.77 -4.16
N ILE A 90 -5.15 5.17 -4.15
CA ILE A 90 -5.87 4.78 -5.37
C ILE A 90 -6.83 5.93 -5.70
N PRO A 91 -6.73 6.57 -6.88
CA PRO A 91 -7.55 7.74 -7.19
C PRO A 91 -9.04 7.41 -7.28
N SER A 92 -9.87 8.33 -6.78
CA SER A 92 -11.33 8.24 -6.92
C SER A 92 -11.74 8.61 -8.35
N PRO A 93 -12.69 7.90 -8.97
CA PRO A 93 -13.30 8.36 -10.23
C PRO A 93 -13.94 9.75 -10.11
N ALA A 94 -14.49 10.09 -8.94
CA ALA A 94 -15.13 11.38 -8.70
C ALA A 94 -14.11 12.52 -8.45
N PHE A 95 -12.95 12.18 -7.88
CA PHE A 95 -11.87 13.12 -7.57
C PHE A 95 -10.52 12.53 -8.00
N PRO A 96 -10.24 12.46 -9.31
CA PRO A 96 -9.06 11.74 -9.84
C PRO A 96 -7.73 12.35 -9.39
N ASP A 97 -7.74 13.64 -9.02
CA ASP A 97 -6.55 14.37 -8.57
C ASP A 97 -6.32 14.27 -7.04
N ILE A 98 -7.24 13.66 -6.28
CA ILE A 98 -7.13 13.51 -4.82
C ILE A 98 -7.13 12.03 -4.47
N HIS A 99 -5.94 11.44 -4.51
CA HIS A 99 -5.74 9.99 -4.33
C HIS A 99 -6.26 9.44 -2.98
N GLU A 100 -6.24 10.26 -1.93
CA GLU A 100 -6.68 9.89 -0.58
C GLU A 100 -8.20 9.68 -0.47
N LEU A 101 -8.97 10.21 -1.43
CA LEU A 101 -10.44 10.13 -1.44
C LEU A 101 -10.98 8.96 -2.27
N GLY A 102 -10.12 8.19 -2.94
CA GLY A 102 -10.55 7.03 -3.73
C GLY A 102 -10.47 5.77 -2.91
N GLY A 103 -9.27 5.24 -2.75
CA GLY A 103 -8.99 4.02 -2.01
C GLY A 103 -7.53 3.96 -1.56
N VAL A 104 -7.18 2.86 -0.92
CA VAL A 104 -5.85 2.63 -0.37
C VAL A 104 -5.28 1.31 -0.86
N GLY A 105 -3.99 1.32 -1.17
CA GLY A 105 -3.18 0.14 -1.40
C GLY A 105 -2.07 0.06 -0.36
N TYR A 106 -1.92 -1.10 0.26
CA TYR A 106 -0.86 -1.42 1.20
C TYR A 106 -0.12 -2.66 0.74
N GLN A 107 1.20 -2.55 0.62
CA GLN A 107 2.07 -3.70 0.46
C GLN A 107 2.97 -3.84 1.69
N PHE A 108 2.82 -4.94 2.40
CA PHE A 108 3.56 -5.22 3.62
C PHE A 108 4.90 -5.86 3.29
N LEU A 109 5.94 -5.35 3.93
CA LEU A 109 7.32 -5.82 3.75
C LEU A 109 7.74 -6.54 5.01
N TYR A 110 8.32 -7.73 4.85
CA TYR A 110 8.76 -8.57 5.95
C TYR A 110 10.28 -8.68 5.99
N LYS A 111 10.84 -9.11 7.12
CA LYS A 111 12.28 -9.37 7.26
C LYS A 111 12.77 -10.24 6.09
N GLY A 112 13.80 -9.76 5.40
CA GLY A 112 14.37 -10.40 4.20
C GLY A 112 13.92 -9.76 2.89
N ASP A 113 12.80 -9.04 2.87
CA ASP A 113 12.41 -8.17 1.77
C ASP A 113 13.34 -6.93 1.73
N GLN A 114 13.62 -6.42 0.54
CA GLN A 114 14.48 -5.25 0.37
C GLN A 114 13.87 -4.26 -0.60
N ILE A 115 13.94 -2.97 -0.25
CA ILE A 115 13.60 -1.88 -1.16
C ILE A 115 14.73 -0.86 -1.18
N TYR A 116 15.08 -0.42 -2.38
CA TYR A 116 16.02 0.65 -2.65
C TYR A 116 15.28 1.72 -3.45
N ILE A 117 15.31 2.95 -2.96
CA ILE A 117 14.69 4.10 -3.63
C ILE A 117 15.80 5.06 -4.03
N THR A 118 15.91 5.32 -5.33
CA THR A 118 16.86 6.29 -5.87
C THR A 118 16.14 7.49 -6.45
N ASN A 119 16.73 8.68 -6.30
CA ASN A 119 16.24 9.87 -6.97
C ASN A 119 16.73 9.93 -8.44
N SER A 120 16.29 10.94 -9.18
CA SER A 120 16.64 11.15 -10.59
C SER A 120 18.15 11.34 -10.86
N HIS A 121 18.96 11.56 -9.83
CA HIS A 121 20.42 11.70 -9.94
C HIS A 121 21.16 10.39 -9.62
N GLY A 122 20.43 9.30 -9.40
CA GLY A 122 21.00 7.99 -9.05
C GLY A 122 21.42 7.85 -7.59
N ALA A 123 21.18 8.86 -6.74
CA ALA A 123 21.47 8.76 -5.32
C ALA A 123 20.40 7.91 -4.62
N THR A 124 20.82 6.94 -3.81
CA THR A 124 19.90 6.20 -2.92
C THR A 124 19.49 7.13 -1.78
N ILE A 125 18.19 7.38 -1.68
CA ILE A 125 17.62 8.29 -0.68
C ILE A 125 16.95 7.54 0.47
N GLU A 126 16.50 6.30 0.23
CA GLU A 126 15.83 5.48 1.23
C GLU A 126 16.15 4.00 0.99
N THR A 127 16.18 3.22 2.06
CA THR A 127 16.42 1.78 1.99
C THR A 127 15.63 1.06 3.08
N VAL A 128 14.91 0.00 2.68
CA VAL A 128 14.19 -0.91 3.57
C VAL A 128 14.87 -2.28 3.51
N LYS A 129 15.20 -2.86 4.65
CA LYS A 129 15.83 -4.18 4.81
C LYS A 129 15.43 -4.80 6.14
#